data_AF-A0A9Q6ID73-F1
#
_entry.id   AF-A0A9Q6ID73-F1
#
_cell.length_a   1.000
_cell.length_b   1.000
_cell.length_c   1.000
_cell.angle_alpha   90.00
_cell.angle_beta   90.00
_cell.angle_gamma   90.00
#
_symmetry.space_group_name_H-M   'P 1'
#
loop_
_entity.id
_entity.type
_entity.pdbx_description
1 polymer ?
#
loop_
_entity_poly.entity_id
_entity_poly.type
_entity_poly.pdbx_seq_one_letter_code
_entity_poly.pdbx_strand_id
1 'polypeptide(L)'
;MRGQILDISTEVESLLLQLGASGRGLHEKLSSIEGMISPPMAKKIRWIASVRNKAVHERVVEVDLEDFSKGGVQVVAYLKQLVASITPKQTQHKEPQGSPEPGKSWAEKDGWEKTKTVGTYMAAGAAVVAWLFMSSK
;
A
#
# COMPACT_ATOMS: atom_id res chain seq x y z
N MET A 1 -27.58 -2.24 -0.99
CA MET A 1 -27.11 -3.12 -2.08
C MET A 1 -25.98 -2.48 -2.88
N ARG A 2 -26.22 -1.37 -3.59
CA ARG A 2 -25.16 -0.66 -4.36
C ARG A 2 -23.96 -0.19 -3.51
N GLY A 3 -24.20 0.26 -2.28
CA GLY A 3 -23.12 0.70 -1.36
C GLY A 3 -22.06 -0.39 -1.13
N GLN A 4 -22.48 -1.58 -0.71
CA GLN A 4 -21.57 -2.71 -0.44
C GLN A 4 -20.71 -3.11 -1.66
N ILE A 5 -21.28 -3.05 -2.87
CA ILE A 5 -20.52 -3.30 -4.11
C ILE A 5 -19.40 -2.27 -4.26
N LEU A 6 -19.72 -1.00 -4.05
CA LEU A 6 -18.77 0.11 -4.16
C LEU A 6 -17.72 0.05 -3.05
N ASP A 7 -18.10 -0.27 -1.82
CA ASP A 7 -17.20 -0.34 -0.66
C ASP A 7 -16.14 -1.42 -0.88
N ILE A 8 -16.55 -2.65 -1.21
CA ILE A 8 -15.64 -3.76 -1.50
C ILE A 8 -14.75 -3.43 -2.71
N SER A 9 -15.33 -2.88 -3.78
CA SER A 9 -14.56 -2.54 -4.99
C SER A 9 -13.52 -1.45 -4.70
N THR A 10 -13.86 -0.47 -3.86
CA THR A 10 -12.95 0.59 -3.42
C THR A 10 -11.81 0.03 -2.58
N GLU A 11 -12.09 -0.92 -1.68
CA GLU A 11 -11.05 -1.58 -0.89
C GLU A 11 -10.08 -2.36 -1.79
N VAL A 12 -10.61 -3.14 -2.75
CA VAL A 12 -9.78 -3.85 -3.74
C VAL A 12 -8.92 -2.86 -4.55
N GLU A 13 -9.51 -1.76 -5.02
CA GLU A 13 -8.80 -0.71 -5.76
C GLU A 13 -7.66 -0.10 -4.94
N SER A 14 -7.90 0.20 -3.67
CA SER A 14 -6.88 0.71 -2.73
C SER A 14 -5.73 -0.28 -2.52
N LEU A 15 -6.04 -1.57 -2.36
CA LEU A 15 -4.99 -2.59 -2.16
C LEU A 15 -4.13 -2.79 -3.41
N LEU A 16 -4.72 -2.74 -4.60
CA LEU A 16 -3.95 -2.79 -5.85
C LEU A 16 -3.01 -1.58 -5.97
N LEU A 17 -3.47 -0.37 -5.58
CA LEU A 17 -2.61 0.81 -5.53
C LEU A 17 -1.43 0.64 -4.58
N GLN A 18 -1.64 0.03 -3.40
CA GLN A 18 -0.55 -0.27 -2.46
C GLN A 18 0.46 -1.28 -3.02
N LEU A 19 0.03 -2.16 -3.94
CA LEU A 19 0.91 -3.06 -4.68
C LEU A 19 1.62 -2.38 -5.87
N GLY A 20 1.42 -1.06 -6.08
CA GLY A 20 2.03 -0.31 -7.18
C GLY A 20 1.25 -0.34 -8.48
N ALA A 21 -0.03 -0.72 -8.46
CA ALA A 21 -0.88 -0.66 -9.66
C ALA A 21 -1.09 0.76 -10.17
N SER A 22 -1.28 0.90 -11.48
CA SER A 22 -1.54 2.17 -12.16
C SER A 22 -2.70 2.06 -13.15
N GLY A 23 -3.39 3.17 -13.42
CA GLY A 23 -4.54 3.23 -14.32
C GLY A 23 -5.77 3.89 -13.69
N ARG A 24 -6.73 4.27 -14.53
CA ARG A 24 -7.95 5.01 -14.14
C ARG A 24 -8.99 4.11 -13.50
N GLY A 25 -9.19 2.91 -14.04
CA GLY A 25 -10.19 1.95 -13.58
C GLY A 25 -9.59 0.70 -12.92
N LEU A 26 -10.45 -0.07 -12.25
CA LEU A 26 -10.04 -1.32 -11.58
C LEU A 26 -9.47 -2.36 -12.56
N HIS A 27 -10.01 -2.43 -13.78
CA HIS A 27 -9.46 -3.26 -14.86
C HIS A 27 -8.04 -2.83 -15.26
N GLU A 28 -7.84 -1.54 -15.51
CA GLU A 28 -6.53 -1.00 -15.90
C GLU A 28 -5.49 -1.23 -14.80
N LYS A 29 -5.87 -0.96 -13.53
CA LYS A 29 -5.03 -1.21 -12.36
C LYS A 29 -4.60 -2.67 -12.24
N LEU A 30 -5.54 -3.61 -12.35
CA LEU A 30 -5.21 -5.04 -12.32
C LEU A 30 -4.24 -5.40 -13.47
N SER A 31 -4.51 -4.95 -14.69
CA SER A 31 -3.66 -5.25 -15.85
C SER A 31 -2.23 -4.74 -15.68
N SER A 32 -2.02 -3.61 -15.01
CA SER A 32 -0.69 -3.06 -14.77
C SER A 32 0.21 -3.95 -13.87
N ILE A 33 -0.38 -4.79 -13.02
CA ILE A 33 0.34 -5.67 -12.09
C ILE A 33 -0.07 -7.15 -12.26
N GLU A 34 -0.61 -7.52 -13.42
CA GLU A 34 -1.18 -8.85 -13.65
C GLU A 34 -0.18 -9.98 -13.36
N GLY A 35 1.12 -9.76 -13.62
CA GLY A 35 2.18 -10.72 -13.34
C GLY A 35 2.41 -11.02 -11.85
N MET A 36 1.92 -10.17 -10.93
CA MET A 36 2.03 -10.38 -9.48
C MET A 36 0.80 -11.09 -8.89
N ILE A 37 -0.28 -11.19 -9.66
CA ILE A 37 -1.58 -11.68 -9.19
C ILE A 37 -1.81 -13.08 -9.75
N SER A 38 -2.23 -14.01 -8.88
CA SER A 38 -2.55 -15.37 -9.33
C SER A 38 -3.71 -15.35 -10.33
N PRO A 39 -3.67 -16.16 -11.41
CA PRO A 39 -4.74 -16.20 -12.41
C PRO A 39 -6.18 -16.35 -11.87
N PRO A 40 -6.47 -17.21 -10.87
CA PRO A 40 -7.83 -17.29 -10.32
C PRO A 40 -8.26 -16.00 -9.61
N MET A 41 -7.35 -15.31 -8.91
CA MET A 41 -7.65 -14.04 -8.25
C MET A 41 -7.81 -12.91 -9.27
N ALA A 42 -7.00 -12.87 -10.32
CA ALA A 42 -7.16 -11.92 -11.42
C ALA A 42 -8.55 -12.04 -12.06
N LYS A 43 -9.04 -13.26 -12.30
CA LYS A 43 -10.40 -13.49 -12.84
C LYS A 43 -11.48 -12.94 -11.89
N LYS A 44 -11.36 -13.17 -10.58
CA LYS A 44 -12.30 -12.63 -9.58
C LYS A 44 -12.27 -11.09 -9.53
N ILE A 45 -11.09 -10.48 -9.58
CA ILE A 45 -10.95 -9.02 -9.59
C ILE A 45 -11.60 -8.42 -10.85
N ARG A 46 -11.42 -9.03 -12.03
CA ARG A 46 -12.11 -8.60 -13.27
C ARG A 46 -13.64 -8.70 -13.15
N TRP A 47 -14.12 -9.77 -12.52
CA TRP A 47 -15.55 -9.92 -12.27
C TRP A 47 -16.07 -8.83 -11.34
N ILE A 48 -15.38 -8.53 -10.23
CA ILE A 48 -15.71 -7.40 -9.33
C ILE A 48 -15.75 -6.09 -10.10
N ALA A 49 -14.76 -5.81 -10.95
CA ALA A 49 -14.71 -4.61 -11.76
C ALA A 49 -15.91 -4.49 -12.72
N SER A 50 -16.33 -5.61 -13.33
CA SER A 50 -17.52 -5.66 -14.18
C SER A 50 -18.79 -5.38 -13.39
N VAL A 51 -18.95 -5.99 -12.20
CA VAL A 51 -20.11 -5.75 -11.32
C VAL A 51 -20.14 -4.30 -10.82
N ARG A 52 -19.00 -3.72 -10.44
CA ARG A 52 -18.89 -2.30 -10.06
C ARG A 52 -19.34 -1.39 -11.19
N ASN A 53 -18.87 -1.63 -12.43
CA ASN A 53 -19.26 -0.83 -13.58
C ASN A 53 -20.78 -0.86 -13.81
N LYS A 54 -21.39 -2.06 -13.78
CA LYS A 54 -22.84 -2.19 -13.84
C LYS A 54 -23.53 -1.44 -12.70
N ALA A 55 -23.03 -1.60 -11.47
CA ALA A 55 -23.59 -0.94 -10.30
C ALA A 55 -23.52 0.58 -10.36
N VAL A 56 -22.54 1.16 -11.06
CA VAL A 56 -22.45 2.61 -11.25
C VAL A 56 -23.44 3.11 -12.30
N HIS A 57 -23.60 2.38 -13.40
CA HIS A 57 -24.35 2.86 -14.58
C HIS A 57 -25.81 2.40 -14.63
N GLU A 58 -26.13 1.22 -14.11
CA GLU A 58 -27.46 0.62 -14.18
C GLU A 58 -28.29 0.98 -12.94
N ARG A 59 -29.62 1.10 -13.11
CA ARG A 59 -30.56 1.35 -12.00
C ARG A 59 -30.80 0.10 -11.15
N VAL A 60 -30.74 -1.08 -11.78
CA VAL A 60 -30.93 -2.39 -11.15
C VAL A 60 -29.72 -3.24 -11.54
N VAL A 61 -29.09 -3.85 -10.54
CA VAL A 61 -27.96 -4.77 -10.75
C VAL A 61 -28.44 -6.15 -10.33
N GLU A 62 -28.54 -7.06 -11.29
CA GLU A 62 -28.83 -8.46 -11.02
C GLU A 62 -27.52 -9.18 -10.70
N VAL A 63 -27.18 -9.20 -9.41
CA VAL A 63 -26.03 -9.93 -8.87
C VAL A 63 -26.43 -10.56 -7.55
N ASP A 64 -26.00 -11.80 -7.35
CA ASP A 64 -26.01 -12.42 -6.03
C ASP A 64 -25.00 -11.68 -5.13
N LEU A 65 -25.53 -10.89 -4.19
CA LEU A 65 -24.72 -10.10 -3.27
C LEU A 65 -23.93 -10.97 -2.30
N GLU A 66 -24.41 -12.17 -1.98
CA GLU A 66 -23.71 -13.07 -1.09
C GLU A 66 -22.48 -13.64 -1.79
N ASP A 67 -22.63 -14.11 -3.03
CA ASP A 67 -21.49 -14.57 -3.84
C ASP A 67 -20.50 -13.43 -4.14
N PHE A 68 -21.01 -12.23 -4.45
CA PHE A 68 -20.17 -11.04 -4.61
C PHE A 68 -19.36 -10.73 -3.34
N SER A 69 -20.00 -10.77 -2.18
CA SER A 69 -19.35 -10.48 -0.91
C SER A 69 -18.31 -11.54 -0.56
N LYS A 70 -18.63 -12.83 -0.75
CA LYS A 70 -17.68 -13.94 -0.55
C LYS A 70 -16.48 -13.81 -1.48
N GLY A 71 -16.70 -13.52 -2.76
CA GLY A 71 -15.65 -13.26 -3.72
C GLY A 71 -14.78 -12.06 -3.35
N GLY A 72 -15.41 -10.95 -2.94
CA GLY A 72 -14.75 -9.75 -2.46
C GLY A 72 -13.86 -10.00 -1.26
N VAL A 73 -14.36 -10.67 -0.22
CA VAL A 73 -13.61 -11.02 0.99
C VAL A 73 -12.39 -11.88 0.64
N GLN A 74 -12.54 -12.88 -0.24
CA GLN A 74 -11.42 -13.71 -0.70
C GLN A 74 -10.33 -12.88 -1.38
N VAL A 75 -10.71 -11.98 -2.27
CA VAL A 75 -9.78 -11.09 -2.98
C VAL A 75 -9.08 -10.13 -2.01
N VAL A 76 -9.83 -9.50 -1.11
CA VAL A 76 -9.29 -8.58 -0.11
C VAL A 76 -8.27 -9.28 0.79
N ALA A 77 -8.59 -10.48 1.30
CA ALA A 77 -7.68 -11.26 2.12
C ALA A 77 -6.38 -11.61 1.37
N TYR A 78 -6.51 -12.06 0.13
CA TYR A 78 -5.38 -12.36 -0.74
C TYR A 78 -4.48 -11.15 -0.99
N LEU A 79 -5.06 -10.00 -1.35
CA LEU A 79 -4.31 -8.78 -1.62
C LEU A 79 -3.65 -8.23 -0.35
N LYS A 80 -4.30 -8.29 0.82
CA LYS A 80 -3.68 -7.91 2.10
C LYS A 80 -2.46 -8.76 2.41
N GLN A 81 -2.52 -10.07 2.14
CA GLN A 81 -1.36 -10.96 2.30
C GLN A 81 -0.21 -10.58 1.37
N LEU A 82 -0.50 -10.26 0.10
CA LEU A 82 0.49 -9.77 -0.84
C LEU A 82 1.12 -8.45 -0.37
N VAL A 83 0.31 -7.47 0.05
CA VAL A 83 0.80 -6.18 0.57
C VAL A 83 1.71 -6.39 1.78
N ALA A 84 1.33 -7.29 2.70
CA ALA A 84 2.16 -7.63 3.85
C ALA A 84 3.46 -8.35 3.48
N SER A 85 3.52 -9.03 2.34
CA SER A 85 4.73 -9.70 1.86
C SER A 85 5.74 -8.74 1.21
N ILE A 86 5.26 -7.66 0.57
CA ILE A 86 6.13 -6.64 -0.05
C ILE A 86 6.56 -5.55 0.93
N THR A 87 5.79 -5.35 2.00
CA THR A 87 6.15 -4.40 3.05
C THR A 87 7.25 -5.04 3.89
N PRO A 88 8.48 -4.48 3.93
CA PRO A 88 9.51 -5.01 4.79
C PRO A 88 9.00 -4.98 6.22
N LYS A 89 8.81 -6.17 6.83
CA LYS A 89 8.61 -6.29 8.27
C LYS A 89 9.81 -5.62 8.90
N GLN A 90 9.63 -4.45 9.51
CA GLN A 90 10.57 -3.98 10.50
C GLN A 90 10.68 -5.10 11.53
N THR A 91 11.82 -5.77 11.50
CA THR A 91 12.20 -6.84 12.40
C THR A 91 11.92 -6.37 13.82
N GLN A 92 11.13 -7.16 14.55
CA GLN A 92 11.05 -7.07 16.00
C GLN A 92 12.48 -7.19 16.54
N HIS A 93 13.12 -6.07 16.86
CA HIS A 93 14.18 -6.04 17.86
C HIS A 93 13.51 -6.44 19.17
N LYS A 94 13.58 -7.72 19.53
CA LYS A 94 13.53 -8.10 20.94
C LYS A 94 14.78 -7.50 21.58
N GLU A 95 14.60 -6.49 22.42
CA GLU A 95 15.64 -6.00 23.33
C GLU A 95 16.26 -7.18 24.09
N PRO A 96 17.58 -7.39 24.03
CA PRO A 96 18.27 -8.09 25.09
C PRO A 96 18.30 -7.14 26.30
N GLN A 97 17.51 -7.49 27.30
CA GLN A 97 17.53 -6.85 28.61
C GLN A 97 18.92 -7.09 29.23
N GLY A 98 19.74 -6.05 29.28
CA GLY A 98 21.07 -6.06 29.86
C GLY A 98 21.55 -4.64 30.10
N SER A 99 21.26 -4.10 31.28
CA SER A 99 21.89 -2.86 31.76
C SER A 99 23.41 -3.06 31.89
N PRO A 100 24.22 -2.05 31.56
CA PRO A 100 24.83 -1.28 32.64
C PRO A 100 24.81 0.24 32.41
N GLU A 101 24.70 0.98 33.51
CA GLU A 101 24.83 2.44 33.65
C GLU A 101 26.27 2.95 33.34
N PRO A 102 26.62 4.23 33.63
CA PRO A 102 26.17 5.47 33.02
C PRO A 102 27.35 6.25 32.38
N GLY A 103 27.04 7.09 31.40
CA GLY A 103 27.78 8.33 31.13
C GLY A 103 29.01 8.26 30.18
N LYS A 104 28.81 8.76 28.95
CA LYS A 104 29.71 9.74 28.30
C LYS A 104 28.88 10.72 27.47
N SER A 105 29.14 12.01 27.70
CA SER A 105 28.50 13.16 27.09
C SER A 105 28.84 13.26 25.59
N TRP A 106 27.92 13.80 24.80
CA TRP A 106 27.97 13.97 23.33
C TRP A 106 29.18 14.78 22.78
N ALA A 107 30.07 15.25 23.64
CA ALA A 107 31.17 16.14 23.29
C ALA A 107 32.51 15.43 23.00
N GLU A 108 32.65 14.12 23.24
CA GLU A 108 33.94 13.40 23.16
C GLU A 108 33.99 12.29 22.11
N LYS A 109 33.35 12.46 20.94
CA LYS A 109 33.50 11.52 19.82
C LYS A 109 34.00 12.18 18.53
N ASP A 110 35.08 11.60 18.02
CA ASP A 110 35.81 12.02 16.82
C ASP A 110 34.99 11.93 15.53
N GLY A 111 35.28 12.84 14.61
CA GLY A 111 34.46 13.17 13.43
C GLY A 111 34.21 12.06 12.41
N TRP A 112 34.86 10.89 12.52
CA TRP A 112 34.66 9.76 11.60
C TRP A 112 33.67 8.70 12.11
N GLU A 113 33.19 8.76 13.36
CA GLU A 113 32.10 7.90 13.85
C GLU A 113 30.69 8.48 13.64
N LYS A 114 30.59 9.75 13.23
CA LYS A 114 29.29 10.45 13.06
C LYS A 114 28.53 10.06 11.78
N THR A 115 29.12 9.33 10.84
CA THR A 115 28.51 9.01 9.54
C THR A 115 27.67 7.72 9.52
N LYS A 116 27.67 6.91 10.59
CA LYS A 116 26.79 5.72 10.70
C LYS A 116 25.55 5.93 11.58
N THR A 117 25.43 7.09 12.23
CA THR A 117 24.27 7.45 13.09
C THR A 117 23.36 8.50 12.42
N VAL A 118 23.77 9.10 11.30
CA VAL A 118 22.93 10.03 10.51
C VAL A 118 22.26 9.25 9.38
N GLY A 119 21.34 8.36 9.75
CA GLY A 119 20.52 7.61 8.80
C GLY A 119 19.03 7.57 9.17
N THR A 120 18.57 8.46 10.08
CA THR A 120 17.22 8.34 10.64
C THR A 120 16.39 9.64 10.66
N TYR A 121 16.93 10.81 10.31
CA TYR A 121 16.09 12.03 10.27
C TYR A 121 16.41 12.94 9.09
N MET A 122 16.25 12.41 7.87
CA MET A 122 15.90 13.20 6.68
C MET A 122 14.57 12.67 6.09
N ALA A 123 13.57 12.52 6.94
CA ALA A 123 12.17 12.68 6.53
C ALA A 123 11.58 13.84 7.33
N ALA A 124 12.28 14.97 7.23
CA ALA A 124 11.79 16.26 7.65
C ALA A 124 10.55 16.60 6.81
N GLY A 125 9.38 16.43 7.42
CA GLY A 125 8.31 17.41 7.22
C GLY A 125 8.82 18.76 7.74
N ALA A 126 9.56 19.48 6.90
CA ALA A 126 9.77 20.94 6.91
C ALA A 126 10.97 21.30 6.01
N ALA A 127 10.83 21.21 4.69
CA ALA A 127 11.50 22.08 3.69
C ALA A 127 11.35 21.51 2.26
N VAL A 128 10.17 21.65 1.66
CA VAL A 128 10.04 21.59 0.17
C VAL A 128 10.10 23.01 -0.44
N VAL A 129 10.28 24.05 0.38
CA VAL A 129 10.47 25.42 -0.10
C VAL A 129 11.98 25.67 -0.25
N ALA A 130 12.55 25.40 -1.44
CA ALA A 130 13.69 26.15 -2.02
C ALA A 130 14.38 25.48 -3.24
N TRP A 131 13.69 24.76 -4.13
CA TRP A 131 14.38 24.23 -5.35
C TRP A 131 13.64 24.37 -6.68
N LEU A 132 12.72 25.35 -6.80
CA LEU A 132 12.02 25.62 -8.07
C LEU A 132 12.11 27.06 -8.61
N PHE A 133 13.09 27.85 -8.17
CA PHE A 133 13.42 29.12 -8.85
C PHE A 133 14.93 29.39 -8.82
N MET A 134 15.71 28.71 -9.67
CA MET A 134 16.86 29.33 -10.33
C MET A 134 17.39 28.46 -11.47
N SER A 135 16.83 28.65 -12.67
CA SER A 135 17.56 28.55 -13.95
C SER A 135 16.60 28.80 -15.11
N SER A 136 16.63 30.01 -15.68
CA SER A 136 16.97 30.20 -17.11
C SER A 136 16.83 31.66 -17.55
N LYS A 137 17.98 32.18 -18.00
CA LYS A 137 18.25 33.38 -18.82
C LYS A 137 18.06 34.76 -18.20
#